data_AF-A0A662TVG4-F1
#
_entry.id   AF-A0A662TVG4-F1
#
_cell.length_a   1.000
_cell.length_b   1.000
_cell.length_c   1.000
_cell.angle_alpha   90.00
_cell.angle_beta   90.00
_cell.angle_gamma   90.00
#
_symmetry.space_group_name_H-M   'P 1'
#
loop_
_entity.id
_entity.type
_entity.pdbx_description
1 polymer ?
#
loop_
_entity_poly.entity_id
_entity_poly.type
_entity_poly.pdbx_seq_one_letter_code
_entity_poly.pdbx_strand_id
1 'polypeptide(L)' 'MSPEDRRKKLQELRLELMKLRAKQRTGTLGNPARIRMLRRLIARILTIEREEQLNIRRGSEKSA' A
#
# COMPACT_ATOMS: atom_id res chain seq x y z
N MET A 1 -12.41 -5.55 -0.74
CA MET A 1 -11.17 -6.36 -0.88
C MET A 1 -11.06 -7.25 0.31
N SER A 2 -10.91 -8.55 0.11
CA SER A 2 -10.61 -9.45 1.21
C SER A 2 -9.24 -9.08 1.84
N PRO A 3 -8.94 -9.54 3.06
CA PRO A 3 -7.60 -9.46 3.62
C PRO A 3 -6.53 -10.08 2.70
N GLU A 4 -6.87 -11.15 1.99
CA GLU A 4 -5.97 -11.84 1.06
C GLU A 4 -5.68 -11.01 -0.19
N ASP A 5 -6.70 -10.36 -0.74
CA ASP A 5 -6.55 -9.46 -1.89
C ASP A 5 -5.60 -8.30 -1.54
N ARG A 6 -5.71 -7.77 -0.31
CA ARG A 6 -4.85 -6.68 0.17
C ARG A 6 -3.40 -7.12 0.28
N ARG A 7 -3.16 -8.31 0.81
CA ARG A 7 -1.81 -8.90 0.87
C ARG A 7 -1.21 -9.11 -0.52
N LYS A 8 -1.97 -9.66 -1.46
CA LYS A 8 -1.52 -9.80 -2.87
C LYS A 8 -1.18 -8.43 -3.46
N LYS A 9 -2.06 -7.45 -3.28
CA LYS A 9 -1.83 -6.09 -3.82
C LYS A 9 -0.62 -5.41 -3.19
N LEU A 10 -0.42 -5.61 -1.89
CA LEU A 10 0.74 -5.09 -1.15
C LEU A 10 2.05 -5.66 -1.70
N GLN A 11 2.08 -6.97 -2.01
CA GLN A 11 3.25 -7.61 -2.62
C GLN A 11 3.56 -7.03 -4.01
N GLU A 12 2.55 -6.88 -4.86
CA GLU A 12 2.70 -6.26 -6.19
C GLU A 12 3.29 -4.84 -6.09
N LEU A 13 2.73 -4.00 -5.22
CA LEU A 13 3.18 -2.61 -5.05
C LEU A 13 4.61 -2.53 -4.49
N ARG A 14 4.98 -3.45 -3.58
CA ARG A 14 6.35 -3.54 -3.06
C ARG A 14 7.34 -3.97 -4.14
N LEU A 15 6.95 -4.91 -5.00
CA LEU A 15 7.77 -5.33 -6.14
C LEU A 15 7.98 -4.19 -7.14
N GLU A 16 6.92 -3.45 -7.49
CA GLU A 16 7.02 -2.28 -8.36
C GLU A 16 7.94 -1.20 -7.75
N LEU A 17 7.79 -0.93 -6.45
CA LEU A 17 8.64 0.02 -5.73
C LEU A 17 10.11 -0.41 -5.74
N MET A 18 10.40 -1.70 -5.56
CA MET A 18 11.77 -2.24 -5.64
C MET A 18 12.37 -2.01 -7.02
N LYS A 19 11.63 -2.33 -8.09
CA LYS A 19 12.06 -2.11 -9.49
C LYS A 19 12.35 -0.63 -9.76
N LEU A 20 11.49 0.27 -9.30
CA LEU A 20 11.70 1.71 -9.48
C LEU A 20 12.90 2.24 -8.67
N ARG A 21 13.14 1.72 -7.47
CA ARG A 21 14.35 2.06 -6.69
C ARG A 21 15.62 1.56 -7.37
N ALA A 22 15.58 0.38 -8.00
CA ALA A 22 16.71 -0.11 -8.80
C ALA A 22 17.00 0.85 -9.96
N LYS A 23 15.96 1.23 -10.73
CA LYS A 23 16.07 2.23 -11.81
C LYS A 23 16.55 3.60 -11.32
N GLN A 24 16.14 4.01 -10.12
CA GLN A 24 16.59 5.25 -9.48
C GLN A 24 18.10 5.23 -9.24
N ARG A 25 18.63 4.12 -8.73
CA ARG A 25 20.06 3.95 -8.46
C ARG A 25 20.90 3.97 -9.75
N THR A 26 20.38 3.39 -10.83
CA THR A 26 21.05 3.39 -12.14
C THR A 26 20.84 4.68 -12.93
N GLY A 27 20.09 5.65 -12.40
CA GLY A 27 19.78 6.91 -13.10
C GLY A 27 18.79 6.80 -14.26
N THR A 28 18.17 5.63 -14.47
CA THR A 28 17.25 5.37 -15.60
C THR A 28 15.77 5.55 -15.22
N LEU A 29 15.51 6.20 -14.08
CA LEU A 29 14.16 6.43 -13.59
C LEU A 29 13.50 7.61 -14.32
N GLY A 30 12.55 7.30 -15.21
CA GLY A 30 11.81 8.35 -15.93
C GLY A 30 10.88 9.20 -15.05
N ASN A 31 10.19 8.61 -14.06
CA ASN A 31 9.21 9.33 -13.23
C ASN A 31 9.43 9.10 -11.72
N PRO A 32 10.13 10.02 -11.02
CA PRO A 32 10.31 9.98 -9.57
C PRO A 32 9.01 10.10 -8.75
N ALA A 33 7.97 10.75 -9.29
CA ALA A 33 6.69 10.89 -8.58
C ALA A 33 6.00 9.54 -8.37
N ARG A 34 6.25 8.57 -9.26
CA ARG A 34 5.69 7.21 -9.14
C ARG A 34 6.14 6.51 -7.84
N ILE A 35 7.40 6.70 -7.42
CA ILE A 35 7.91 6.18 -6.15
C ILE A 35 7.11 6.74 -4.97
N ARG A 36 6.84 8.06 -4.97
CA ARG A 36 6.04 8.70 -3.92
C ARG A 36 4.61 8.18 -3.90
N MET A 37 4.00 8.00 -5.08
CA MET A 37 2.64 7.47 -5.22
C MET A 37 2.54 6.04 -4.68
N LEU A 38 3.47 5.15 -5.05
CA LEU A 38 3.50 3.77 -4.56
C LEU A 38 3.65 3.69 -3.04
N ARG A 39 4.51 4.53 -2.45
CA ARG A 39 4.65 4.61 -0.99
C ARG A 39 3.33 4.99 -0.31
N ARG A 40 2.58 5.95 -0.86
CA ARG A 40 1.26 6.34 -0.32
C ARG A 40 0.23 5.23 -0.48
N LEU A 41 0.20 4.53 -1.62
CA LEU A 41 -0.72 3.42 -1.84
C LEU A 41 -0.46 2.26 -0.85
N ILE A 42 0.81 1.90 -0.66
CA ILE A 42 1.23 0.90 0.34
C ILE A 42 0.77 1.32 1.74
N ALA A 43 1.01 2.58 2.12
CA ALA A 43 0.59 3.09 3.43
C ALA A 43 -0.93 3.05 3.63
N ARG A 44 -1.72 3.37 2.61
CA ARG A 44 -3.19 3.29 2.66
C ARG A 44 -3.68 1.86 2.90
N ILE A 45 -3.11 0.88 2.18
CA ILE A 45 -3.49 -0.53 2.37
C ILE A 45 -3.18 -0.99 3.79
N LEU A 46 -1.98 -0.68 4.29
CA LEU A 46 -1.57 -1.01 5.66
C LEU A 46 -2.46 -0.33 6.72
N THR A 47 -2.91 0.90 6.44
CA THR A 47 -3.82 1.63 7.32
C THR A 47 -5.16 0.91 7.41
N ILE A 48 -5.74 0.49 6.28
CA ILE A 48 -7.01 -0.26 6.25
C ILE A 48 -6.85 -1.60 6.97
N GLU A 49 -5.74 -2.32 6.76
CA GLU A 49 -5.45 -3.55 7.51
C GLU A 49 -5.39 -3.30 9.03
N ARG A 50 -4.77 -2.19 9.45
CA ARG A 50 -4.68 -1.83 10.87
C ARG A 50 -6.03 -1.42 11.47
N GLU A 51 -6.83 -0.64 10.75
CA GLU A 51 -8.16 -0.22 11.18
C GLU A 51 -9.10 -1.42 11.39
N GLU A 52 -9.03 -2.40 10.49
CA GLU A 52 -9.79 -3.64 10.64
C GLU A 52 -9.31 -4.50 11.81
N GLN A 53 -7.99 -4.63 12.01
CA GLN A 53 -7.43 -5.32 13.18
C GLN A 53 -7.87 -4.69 14.50
N LEU A 54 -7.95 -3.36 14.55
CA LEU A 54 -8.38 -2.60 15.72
C LEU A 54 -9.92 -2.54 15.86
N ASN A 55 -10.68 -3.18 14.96
CA ASN A 55 -12.15 -3.11 14.90
C ASN A 55 -12.71 -1.67 14.87
N ILE A 56 -11.91 -0.67 14.48
CA ILE A 56 -12.33 0.74 14.49
C ILE A 56 -13.57 0.93 13.60
N ARG A 57 -13.61 0.25 12.45
CA ARG A 57 -14.77 0.28 11.54
C ARG A 57 -15.96 -0.57 11.98
N ARG A 58 -15.76 -1.59 12.82
CA ARG A 58 -16.87 -2.41 13.37
C ARG A 58 -17.51 -1.78 14.60
N GLY A 59 -16.79 -0.93 15.33
CA GLY A 59 -17.33 -0.18 16.47
C GLY A 59 -18.37 0.86 16.08
N SER A 60 -18.21 1.47 14.90
CA SER A 60 -19.16 2.45 14.33
C SER A 60 -20.48 1.82 13.85
N GLU A 61 -20.49 0.56 13.43
CA GLU A 61 -21.71 -0.15 12.99
C GLU A 61 -22.58 -0.63 14.16
N LYS A 62 -22.03 -0.78 15.38
CA LYS A 62 -22.78 -1.23 16.56
C LYS A 62 -23.41 -0.11 17.38
N SER A 63 -23.16 1.15 17.01
CA SER A 63 -23.67 2.34 17.72
C SER A 63 -24.77 3.08 16.94
N ALA A 64 -25.31 2.45 15.88
CA ALA A 64 -26.39 2.97 15.04
C ALA A 64 -27.60 2.04 15.07
#